data_AF-A0A7W1C9F0-F1
#
_entry.id   AF-A0A7W1C9F0-F1
#
_cell.length_a   1.000
_cell.length_b   1.000
_cell.length_c   1.000
_cell.angle_alpha   90.00
_cell.angle_beta   90.00
_cell.angle_gamma   90.00
#
_symmetry.space_group_name_H-M   'P 1'
#
loop_
_entity.id
_entity.type
_entity.pdbx_description
1 polymer ?
#
loop_
_entity_poly.entity_id
_entity_poly.type
_entity_poly.pdbx_seq_one_letter_code
_entity_poly.pdbx_strand_id
1 'polypeptide(L)'
;MTRPIISQSELVRREVDVAIAASEAQIRAQRRVGQLLSEASLDKGGRPQSNRSRNGTGSLRLTDCGLSKHQAAGCRRVAAIGTEAFETYLAAARIALVPATVAGALRGARGPSAAMAPSGGCTRPAQRFTRLLAQAKRLARDFGLAEQVTALKAADRLQRDLDATFAPEDIGRGVAEGEGRARP
;
A
#
# COMPACT_ATOMS: atom_id res chain seq x y z
N MET A 1 17.73 -45.31 10.31
CA MET A 1 16.84 -44.31 9.68
C MET A 1 17.66 -43.09 9.32
N THR A 2 18.09 -42.98 8.06
CA THR A 2 18.95 -41.89 7.58
C THR A 2 18.09 -40.66 7.32
N ARG A 3 18.31 -39.56 8.05
CA ARG A 3 17.61 -38.29 7.75
C ARG A 3 18.17 -37.71 6.45
N PRO A 4 17.32 -37.29 5.50
CA PRO A 4 17.79 -36.64 4.28
C PRO A 4 18.49 -35.32 4.65
N ILE A 5 19.68 -35.13 4.11
CA ILE A 5 20.42 -33.86 4.23
C ILE A 5 19.74 -32.89 3.27
N ILE A 6 18.91 -32.01 3.82
CA ILE A 6 18.26 -30.93 3.06
C ILE A 6 19.32 -29.89 2.72
N SER A 7 19.36 -29.45 1.47
CA SER A 7 20.28 -28.39 1.04
C SER A 7 19.93 -27.07 1.73
N GLN A 8 20.93 -26.25 2.06
CA GLN A 8 20.72 -24.90 2.64
C GLN A 8 19.77 -24.04 1.79
N SER A 9 19.82 -24.17 0.46
CA SER A 9 18.93 -23.46 -0.45
C SER A 9 17.47 -23.91 -0.37
N GLU A 10 17.22 -25.17 -0.03
CA GLU A 10 15.87 -25.70 0.16
C GLU A 10 15.27 -25.28 1.50
N LEU A 11 16.10 -25.16 2.55
CA LEU A 11 15.68 -24.65 3.85
C LEU A 11 15.17 -23.21 3.73
N VAL A 12 15.94 -22.33 3.09
CA VAL A 12 15.57 -20.92 2.89
C VAL A 12 14.26 -20.80 2.09
N ARG A 13 14.07 -21.61 1.04
CA ARG A 13 12.82 -21.62 0.28
C ARG A 13 11.62 -21.98 1.15
N ARG A 14 11.74 -23.04 1.96
CA ARG A 14 10.68 -23.46 2.88
C ARG A 14 10.34 -22.40 3.91
N GLU A 15 11.34 -21.71 4.45
CA GLU A 15 11.11 -20.63 5.41
C GLU A 15 10.30 -19.49 4.79
N VAL A 16 10.65 -19.09 3.56
CA VAL A 16 9.91 -18.06 2.82
C VAL A 16 8.47 -18.53 2.55
N ASP A 17 8.29 -19.77 2.10
CA ASP A 17 6.95 -20.32 1.83
C ASP A 17 6.07 -20.37 3.08
N VAL A 18 6.64 -20.80 4.22
CA VAL A 18 5.94 -20.83 5.51
C VAL A 18 5.56 -19.42 5.96
N ALA A 19 6.46 -18.45 5.81
CA ALA A 19 6.18 -17.06 6.15
C ALA A 19 5.05 -16.46 5.29
N ILE A 20 5.04 -16.75 3.99
CA ILE A 20 3.97 -16.32 3.08
C ILE A 20 2.65 -16.97 3.49
N ALA A 21 2.61 -18.29 3.66
CA ALA A 21 1.40 -19.01 4.06
C ALA A 21 0.84 -18.53 5.40
N ALA A 22 1.69 -18.28 6.39
CA ALA A 22 1.29 -17.74 7.68
C ALA A 22 0.68 -16.35 7.55
N SER A 23 1.29 -15.47 6.75
CA SER A 23 0.79 -14.10 6.53
C SER A 23 -0.56 -14.08 5.80
N GLU A 24 -0.76 -14.98 4.83
CA GLU A 24 -2.05 -15.14 4.14
C GLU A 24 -3.14 -15.63 5.10
N ALA A 25 -2.85 -16.66 5.89
CA ALA A 25 -3.78 -17.19 6.88
C ALA A 25 -4.19 -16.11 7.90
N GLN A 26 -3.23 -15.32 8.36
CA GLN A 26 -3.48 -14.20 9.27
C GLN A 26 -4.44 -13.17 8.67
N ILE A 27 -4.23 -12.76 7.42
CA ILE A 27 -5.07 -11.75 6.76
C ILE A 27 -6.47 -12.30 6.44
N ARG A 28 -6.58 -13.57 6.06
CA ARG A 28 -7.89 -14.24 5.92
C ARG A 28 -8.64 -14.27 7.24
N ALA A 29 -7.98 -14.59 8.34
CA ALA A 29 -8.58 -14.55 9.67
C ALA A 29 -9.06 -13.14 10.04
N GLN A 30 -8.25 -12.11 9.81
CA GLN A 30 -8.63 -10.72 10.06
C GLN A 30 -9.83 -10.28 9.19
N ARG A 31 -9.86 -10.69 7.92
CA ARG A 31 -11.01 -10.46 7.04
C ARG A 31 -12.26 -11.09 7.61
N ARG A 32 -12.18 -12.36 8.05
CA ARG A 32 -13.31 -13.09 8.65
C ARG A 32 -13.78 -12.43 9.95
N VAL A 33 -12.87 -12.02 10.82
CA VAL A 33 -13.19 -11.25 12.03
C VAL A 33 -13.92 -9.95 11.66
N GLY A 34 -13.48 -9.23 10.65
CA GLY A 34 -14.15 -8.01 10.20
C GLY A 34 -15.58 -8.24 9.70
N GLN A 35 -15.83 -9.36 9.00
CA GLN A 35 -17.18 -9.76 8.56
C GLN A 35 -18.08 -10.04 9.78
N LEU A 36 -17.61 -10.88 10.71
CA LEU A 36 -18.34 -11.22 11.94
C LEU A 36 -18.63 -9.97 12.79
N LEU A 37 -17.67 -9.04 12.89
CA LEU A 37 -17.86 -7.77 13.61
C LEU A 37 -18.87 -6.84 12.93
N SER A 38 -19.11 -7.01 11.63
CA SER A 38 -20.09 -6.21 10.88
C SER A 38 -21.50 -6.77 11.04
N GLU A 39 -21.62 -8.09 11.22
CA GLU A 39 -22.87 -8.80 11.51
C GLU A 39 -23.26 -8.71 13.00
N ALA A 40 -22.28 -8.61 13.90
CA ALA A 40 -22.52 -8.54 15.34
C ALA A 40 -23.25 -7.25 15.76
N SER A 41 -24.31 -7.41 16.56
CA SER A 41 -25.04 -6.33 17.23
C SER A 41 -24.23 -5.75 18.40
N LEU A 42 -23.17 -5.02 18.05
CA LEU A 42 -22.27 -4.36 19.01
C LEU A 42 -22.86 -3.04 19.51
N ASP A 43 -22.51 -2.68 20.75
CA ASP A 43 -22.86 -1.35 21.30
C ASP A 43 -22.27 -0.25 20.41
N LYS A 44 -23.12 0.67 19.92
CA LYS A 44 -22.68 1.82 19.11
C LYS A 44 -21.90 2.84 19.94
N GLY A 45 -22.01 2.77 21.27
CA GLY A 45 -21.47 3.78 22.18
C GLY A 45 -22.19 5.12 22.04
N GLY A 46 -21.99 6.01 23.02
CA GLY A 46 -22.53 7.38 22.96
C GLY A 46 -23.23 7.86 24.23
N ARG A 47 -23.50 6.98 25.20
CA ARG A 47 -24.08 7.43 26.47
C ARG A 47 -23.01 8.14 27.32
N PRO A 48 -23.24 9.40 27.76
CA PRO A 48 -22.29 10.12 28.60
C PRO A 48 -22.04 9.35 29.90
N GLN A 49 -20.81 9.43 30.40
CA GLN A 49 -20.32 8.62 31.52
C GLN A 49 -21.17 8.77 32.80
N SER A 50 -21.82 9.92 32.99
CA SER A 50 -22.73 10.21 34.10
C SER A 50 -24.02 9.38 34.12
N ASN A 51 -24.44 8.82 32.97
CA ASN A 51 -25.70 8.08 32.82
C ASN A 51 -25.49 6.58 32.56
N ARG A 52 -24.31 6.04 32.86
CA ARG A 52 -24.02 4.61 32.65
C ARG A 52 -24.77 3.78 33.71
N SER A 53 -25.74 2.96 33.30
CA SER A 53 -26.45 2.07 34.23
C SER A 53 -25.44 1.09 34.87
N ARG A 54 -25.52 0.95 36.19
CA ARG A 54 -24.67 0.02 36.98
C ARG A 54 -24.93 -1.45 36.62
N ASN A 55 -26.12 -1.75 36.12
CA ASN A 55 -26.51 -3.08 35.67
C ASN A 55 -26.16 -3.21 34.17
N GLY A 56 -25.14 -4.00 33.88
CA GLY A 56 -24.61 -4.22 32.54
C GLY A 56 -25.43 -5.22 31.74
N THR A 57 -26.66 -4.87 31.38
CA THR A 57 -27.43 -5.56 30.32
C THR A 57 -26.99 -5.08 28.93
N GLY A 58 -25.68 -4.96 28.72
CA GLY A 58 -25.10 -4.33 27.54
C GLY A 58 -24.79 -5.35 26.44
N SER A 59 -25.09 -4.99 25.21
CA SER A 59 -24.58 -5.66 24.00
C SER A 59 -23.07 -5.92 24.07
N LEU A 60 -22.62 -7.00 23.43
CA LEU A 60 -21.22 -7.42 23.38
C LEU A 60 -20.28 -6.23 23.07
N ARG A 61 -19.21 -6.06 23.83
CA ARG A 61 -18.21 -5.02 23.58
C ARG A 61 -17.00 -5.60 22.85
N LEU A 62 -16.28 -4.74 22.14
CA LEU A 62 -15.02 -5.12 21.47
C LEU A 62 -13.97 -5.67 22.44
N THR A 63 -13.94 -5.14 23.67
CA THR A 63 -13.05 -5.61 24.74
C THR A 63 -13.34 -7.03 25.16
N ASP A 64 -14.60 -7.45 25.10
CA ASP A 64 -15.03 -8.80 25.46
C ASP A 64 -14.55 -9.82 24.41
N CYS A 65 -14.33 -9.36 23.17
CA CYS A 65 -13.69 -10.13 22.10
C CYS A 65 -12.16 -10.07 22.13
N GLY A 66 -11.54 -9.40 23.11
CA GLY A 66 -10.08 -9.21 23.17
C GLY A 66 -9.53 -8.29 22.06
N LEU A 67 -10.37 -7.45 21.45
CA LEU A 67 -9.98 -6.57 20.35
C LEU A 67 -9.94 -5.10 20.78
N SER A 68 -8.85 -4.43 20.43
CA SER A 68 -8.80 -2.97 20.48
C SER A 68 -9.67 -2.34 19.37
N LYS A 69 -10.11 -1.10 19.58
CA LYS A 69 -10.83 -0.32 18.55
C LYS A 69 -10.04 -0.24 17.24
N HIS A 70 -8.73 -0.08 17.32
CA HIS A 70 -7.85 0.00 16.14
C HIS A 70 -7.79 -1.32 15.38
N GLN A 71 -7.64 -2.46 16.07
CA GLN A 71 -7.66 -3.78 15.45
C GLN A 71 -9.01 -4.08 14.80
N ALA A 72 -10.11 -3.78 15.49
CA ALA A 72 -11.46 -3.95 14.96
C ALA A 72 -11.70 -3.08 13.71
N ALA A 73 -11.26 -1.83 13.72
CA ALA A 73 -11.33 -0.94 12.56
C ALA A 73 -10.51 -1.47 11.37
N GLY A 74 -9.29 -1.97 11.62
CA GLY A 74 -8.46 -2.61 10.60
C GLY A 74 -9.16 -3.82 9.97
N CYS A 75 -9.68 -4.73 10.81
CA CYS A 75 -10.39 -5.93 10.35
C CYS A 75 -11.62 -5.59 9.50
N ARG A 76 -12.45 -4.62 9.93
CA ARG A 76 -13.62 -4.16 9.15
C ARG A 76 -13.21 -3.58 7.79
N ARG A 77 -12.12 -2.81 7.74
CA ARG A 77 -11.60 -2.26 6.47
C ARG A 77 -11.13 -3.35 5.51
N VAL A 78 -10.49 -4.41 6.03
CA VAL A 78 -10.09 -5.57 5.21
C VAL A 78 -11.30 -6.38 4.76
N ALA A 79 -12.30 -6.54 5.62
CA ALA A 79 -13.57 -7.20 5.28
C ALA A 79 -14.34 -6.49 4.16
N ALA A 80 -14.26 -5.15 4.12
CA ALA A 80 -14.88 -4.33 3.08
C ALA A 80 -14.22 -4.47 1.70
N ILE A 81 -13.05 -5.08 1.60
CA ILE A 81 -12.41 -5.36 0.30
C ILE A 81 -13.24 -6.43 -0.43
N GLY A 82 -13.61 -6.16 -1.68
CA GLY A 82 -14.28 -7.11 -2.56
C GLY A 82 -13.46 -8.40 -2.72
N THR A 83 -14.13 -9.54 -2.80
CA THR A 83 -13.47 -10.85 -2.81
C THR A 83 -12.45 -10.99 -3.92
N GLU A 84 -12.79 -10.55 -5.13
CA GLU A 84 -11.88 -10.58 -6.28
C GLU A 84 -10.61 -9.76 -6.02
N ALA A 85 -10.74 -8.48 -5.62
CA ALA A 85 -9.59 -7.62 -5.32
C ALA A 85 -8.71 -8.16 -4.18
N PHE A 86 -9.33 -8.80 -3.19
CA PHE A 86 -8.62 -9.42 -2.08
C PHE A 86 -7.80 -10.65 -2.53
N GLU A 87 -8.40 -11.55 -3.31
CA GLU A 87 -7.69 -12.74 -3.81
C GLU A 87 -6.59 -12.37 -4.81
N THR A 88 -6.83 -11.37 -5.67
CA THR A 88 -5.80 -10.81 -6.56
C THR A 88 -4.61 -10.26 -5.79
N TYR A 89 -4.86 -9.57 -4.67
CA TYR A 89 -3.78 -9.09 -3.81
C TYR A 89 -2.97 -10.23 -3.19
N LEU A 90 -3.62 -11.27 -2.66
CA LEU A 90 -2.91 -12.41 -2.08
C LEU A 90 -2.09 -13.16 -3.14
N ALA A 91 -2.64 -13.35 -4.34
CA ALA A 91 -1.92 -13.94 -5.46
C ALA A 91 -0.68 -13.11 -5.85
N ALA A 92 -0.82 -11.79 -5.94
CA ALA A 92 0.30 -10.89 -6.24
C ALA A 92 1.39 -10.94 -5.16
N ALA A 93 1.03 -10.97 -3.88
CA ALA A 93 1.98 -11.08 -2.78
C ALA A 93 2.77 -12.40 -2.83
N ARG A 94 2.07 -13.51 -3.13
CA ARG A 94 2.68 -14.83 -3.29
C ARG A 94 3.67 -14.89 -4.46
N ILE A 95 3.28 -14.35 -5.63
CA ILE A 95 4.16 -14.28 -6.81
C ILE A 95 5.40 -13.44 -6.52
N ALA A 96 5.24 -12.34 -5.77
CA ALA A 96 6.34 -11.46 -5.38
C ALA A 96 7.25 -12.07 -4.29
N LEU A 97 6.88 -13.21 -3.70
CA LEU A 97 7.55 -13.82 -2.54
C LEU A 97 7.66 -12.85 -1.34
N VAL A 98 6.63 -12.01 -1.16
CA VAL A 98 6.56 -11.03 -0.06
C VAL A 98 5.40 -11.40 0.87
N PRO A 99 5.60 -11.40 2.20
CA PRO A 99 4.51 -11.61 3.14
C PRO A 99 3.36 -10.62 2.93
N ALA A 100 2.15 -11.14 2.92
CA ALA A 100 0.95 -10.32 2.80
C ALA A 100 0.79 -9.45 4.05
N THR A 101 0.32 -8.21 3.88
CA THR A 101 0.07 -7.27 4.99
C THR A 101 -1.28 -6.58 4.83
N VAL A 102 -1.89 -6.20 5.96
CA VAL A 102 -3.14 -5.40 5.98
C VAL A 102 -3.00 -4.13 5.17
N ALA A 103 -1.88 -3.41 5.34
CA ALA A 103 -1.63 -2.18 4.62
C ALA A 103 -1.48 -2.44 3.11
N GLY A 104 -0.86 -3.56 2.72
CA GLY A 104 -0.78 -3.99 1.33
C GLY A 104 -2.16 -4.28 0.74
N ALA A 105 -2.99 -5.06 1.43
CA ALA A 105 -4.35 -5.38 1.01
C ALA A 105 -5.21 -4.12 0.81
N LEU A 106 -5.15 -3.19 1.77
CA LEU A 106 -5.87 -1.92 1.70
C LEU A 106 -5.38 -0.99 0.59
N ARG A 107 -4.09 -1.05 0.23
CA ARG A 107 -3.55 -0.32 -0.91
C ARG A 107 -4.00 -0.95 -2.23
N GLY A 108 -3.93 -2.28 -2.35
CA GLY A 108 -4.39 -3.00 -3.54
C GLY A 108 -5.87 -2.77 -3.82
N ALA A 109 -6.70 -2.70 -2.77
CA ALA A 109 -8.14 -2.43 -2.87
C ALA A 109 -8.49 -1.02 -3.36
N ARG A 110 -7.58 -0.04 -3.25
CA ARG A 110 -7.80 1.33 -3.78
C ARG A 110 -7.57 1.40 -5.30
N GLY A 111 -7.20 0.29 -5.94
CA GLY A 111 -6.75 0.27 -7.33
C GLY A 111 -5.44 1.05 -7.51
N PRO A 112 -4.91 1.14 -8.74
CA PRO A 112 -3.79 2.03 -9.07
C PRO A 112 -4.12 3.53 -8.93
N SER A 113 -5.32 3.90 -8.46
CA SER A 113 -5.85 5.26 -8.47
C SER A 113 -5.98 5.82 -7.05
N ALA A 114 -4.95 6.56 -6.62
CA ALA A 114 -5.00 7.67 -5.64
C ALA A 114 -3.58 8.17 -5.29
N ALA A 115 -2.57 7.29 -5.38
CA ALA A 115 -1.16 7.67 -5.21
C ALA A 115 -0.40 7.85 -6.54
N MET A 116 -1.04 7.50 -7.66
CA MET A 116 -0.51 7.56 -9.03
C MET A 116 -1.38 8.40 -9.98
N ALA A 117 -2.29 9.22 -9.46
CA ALA A 117 -2.74 10.36 -10.27
C ALA A 117 -1.47 11.14 -10.65
N PRO A 118 -1.22 11.43 -11.93
CA PRO A 118 -0.12 12.28 -12.33
C PRO A 118 -0.43 13.69 -11.81
N SER A 119 -0.14 13.95 -10.53
CA SER A 119 0.24 15.30 -10.14
C SER A 119 1.40 15.63 -11.05
N GLY A 120 1.30 16.68 -11.88
CA GLY A 120 2.30 17.12 -12.86
C GLY A 120 3.63 17.56 -12.26
N GLY A 121 4.12 16.88 -11.22
CA GLY A 121 5.47 16.93 -10.69
C GLY A 121 6.05 15.52 -10.74
N CYS A 122 7.29 15.43 -11.23
CA CYS A 122 8.15 14.26 -11.18
C CYS A 122 7.91 13.41 -9.90
N THR A 123 7.65 12.12 -10.08
CA THR A 123 7.31 11.18 -9.00
C THR A 123 8.34 11.24 -7.86
N ARG A 124 7.93 11.03 -6.61
CA ARG A 124 8.84 11.03 -5.42
C ARG A 124 10.14 10.23 -5.62
N PRO A 125 10.16 9.08 -6.34
CA PRO A 125 11.40 8.40 -6.71
C PRO A 125 12.32 9.23 -7.62
N ALA A 126 11.79 9.91 -8.64
CA ALA A 126 12.56 10.79 -9.54
C ALA A 126 13.16 12.00 -8.79
N GLN A 127 12.40 12.59 -7.85
CA GLN A 127 12.91 13.66 -6.96
C GLN A 127 14.04 13.17 -6.04
N ARG A 128 13.92 11.93 -5.55
CA ARG A 128 14.96 11.31 -4.72
C ARG A 128 16.23 11.03 -5.54
N PHE A 129 16.07 10.53 -6.76
CA PHE A 129 17.18 10.24 -7.66
C PHE A 129 17.94 11.51 -8.08
N THR A 130 17.23 12.58 -8.45
CA THR A 130 17.83 13.89 -8.76
C THR A 130 18.60 14.47 -7.58
N ARG A 131 18.07 14.35 -6.35
CA ARG A 131 18.78 14.78 -5.13
C ARG A 131 20.06 13.97 -4.90
N LEU A 132 20.02 12.65 -5.08
CA LEU A 132 21.19 11.78 -4.94
C LEU A 132 22.24 12.08 -6.02
N LEU A 133 21.84 12.31 -7.28
CA LEU A 133 22.74 12.72 -8.35
C LEU A 133 23.42 14.07 -8.04
N ALA A 134 22.67 15.05 -7.51
CA ALA A 134 23.24 16.33 -7.12
C ALA A 134 24.26 16.19 -5.98
N GLN A 135 23.99 15.33 -5.00
CA GLN A 135 24.92 15.02 -3.91
C GLN A 135 26.19 14.31 -4.42
N ALA A 136 26.04 13.30 -5.27
CA ALA A 136 27.15 12.59 -5.87
C ALA A 136 28.05 13.50 -6.71
N LYS A 137 27.46 14.43 -7.48
CA LYS A 137 28.20 15.44 -8.27
C LYS A 137 28.97 16.43 -7.39
N ARG A 138 28.46 16.76 -6.21
CA ARG A 138 29.15 17.63 -5.26
C ARG A 138 30.38 16.90 -4.68
N LEU A 139 30.18 15.70 -4.17
CA LEU A 139 31.27 14.88 -3.63
C LEU A 139 32.35 14.60 -4.68
N ALA A 140 31.97 14.20 -5.90
CA ALA A 140 32.94 13.95 -6.97
C ALA A 140 33.78 15.20 -7.32
N ARG A 141 33.23 16.41 -7.22
CA ARG A 141 33.99 17.66 -7.39
C ARG A 141 34.92 17.91 -6.21
N ASP A 142 34.43 17.75 -4.98
CA ASP A 142 35.19 17.99 -3.76
C ASP A 142 36.42 17.06 -3.64
N PHE A 143 36.34 15.86 -4.24
CA PHE A 143 37.43 14.87 -4.28
C PHE A 143 38.24 14.86 -5.60
N GLY A 144 38.02 15.80 -6.52
CA GLY A 144 38.79 15.88 -7.78
C GLY A 144 38.56 14.73 -8.77
N LEU A 145 37.42 14.04 -8.67
CA LEU A 145 37.04 12.87 -9.45
C LEU A 145 36.40 13.26 -10.80
N ALA A 146 37.22 13.78 -11.72
CA ALA A 146 36.78 14.40 -12.97
C ALA A 146 36.00 13.45 -13.90
N GLU A 147 36.37 12.16 -13.95
CA GLU A 147 35.66 11.15 -14.74
C GLU A 147 34.27 10.88 -14.20
N GLN A 148 34.12 10.80 -12.88
CA GLN A 148 32.87 10.55 -12.17
C GLN A 148 31.91 11.73 -12.34
N VAL A 149 32.42 12.96 -12.35
CA VAL A 149 31.62 14.16 -12.68
C VAL A 149 31.07 14.08 -14.10
N THR A 150 31.86 13.58 -15.06
CA THR A 150 31.45 13.44 -16.47
C THR A 150 30.39 12.35 -16.63
N ALA A 151 30.58 11.20 -15.98
CA ALA A 151 29.59 10.12 -15.94
C ALA A 151 28.26 10.57 -15.30
N LEU A 152 28.31 11.32 -14.19
CA LEU A 152 27.11 11.85 -13.54
C LEU A 152 26.40 12.93 -14.36
N LYS A 153 27.12 13.69 -15.19
CA LYS A 153 26.52 14.62 -16.16
C LYS A 153 25.79 13.86 -17.28
N ALA A 154 26.34 12.73 -17.75
CA ALA A 154 25.70 11.89 -18.75
C ALA A 154 24.40 11.27 -18.23
N ALA A 155 24.41 10.75 -16.99
CA ALA A 155 23.20 10.21 -16.34
C ALA A 155 22.08 11.27 -16.21
N ASP A 156 22.44 12.51 -15.91
CA ASP A 156 21.49 13.63 -15.78
C ASP A 156 20.90 14.07 -17.13
N ARG A 157 21.63 13.88 -18.25
CA ARG A 157 21.07 14.08 -19.60
C ARG A 157 20.05 13.00 -19.93
N LEU A 158 20.42 11.72 -19.72
CA LEU A 158 19.52 10.58 -19.95
C LEU A 158 18.22 10.69 -19.15
N GLN A 159 18.29 11.15 -17.89
CA GLN A 159 17.09 11.37 -17.09
C GLN A 159 16.16 12.42 -17.72
N ARG A 160 16.71 13.54 -18.23
CA ARG A 160 15.91 14.58 -18.89
C ARG A 160 15.30 14.09 -20.20
N ASP A 161 16.05 13.30 -20.97
CA ASP A 161 15.56 12.74 -22.23
C ASP A 161 14.41 11.76 -21.97
N LEU A 162 14.52 10.93 -20.93
CA LEU A 162 13.43 10.06 -20.48
C LEU A 162 12.22 10.86 -20.00
N ASP A 163 12.44 11.88 -19.16
CA ASP A 163 11.36 12.74 -18.66
C ASP A 163 10.65 13.48 -19.81
N ALA A 164 11.38 13.87 -20.86
CA ALA A 164 10.81 14.47 -22.07
C ALA A 164 10.03 13.46 -22.92
N THR A 165 10.54 12.23 -23.06
CA THR A 165 9.89 11.16 -23.84
C THR A 165 8.58 10.70 -23.19
N PHE A 166 8.52 10.69 -21.86
CA PHE A 166 7.35 10.28 -21.09
C PHE A 166 6.55 11.46 -20.51
N ALA A 167 6.81 12.68 -20.96
CA ALA A 167 5.98 13.82 -20.63
C ALA A 167 4.56 13.55 -21.18
N PRO A 168 3.51 13.66 -20.36
CA PRO A 168 2.16 13.48 -20.86
C PRO A 168 1.89 14.58 -21.89
N GLU A 169 1.63 14.19 -23.14
CA GLU A 169 1.09 15.15 -24.11
C GLU A 169 -0.21 15.73 -23.53
N ASP A 170 -0.33 17.05 -23.55
CA ASP A 170 -1.53 17.78 -23.09
C ASP A 170 -2.74 17.35 -23.94
N ILE A 171 -3.42 16.26 -23.57
CA ILE A 171 -4.72 15.83 -24.13
C ILE A 171 -5.85 16.80 -23.69
N GLY A 172 -5.53 17.90 -23.02
CA GLY A 172 -6.47 18.81 -22.36
C GLY A 172 -6.78 20.14 -23.05
N ARG A 173 -6.49 20.33 -24.35
CA ARG A 173 -6.91 21.54 -25.10
C ARG A 173 -7.99 21.18 -26.12
N GLY A 174 -9.22 20.98 -25.68
CA GLY A 174 -10.31 20.71 -26.63
C GLY A 174 -11.71 20.51 -26.07
N VAL A 175 -12.11 21.15 -24.97
CA VAL A 175 -13.54 21.19 -24.58
C VAL A 175 -13.86 22.48 -23.81
N ALA A 176 -13.84 23.64 -24.46
CA ALA A 176 -14.30 24.88 -23.83
C ALA A 176 -14.78 25.96 -24.82
N GLU A 177 -15.61 25.63 -25.81
CA GLU A 177 -16.48 26.59 -26.53
C GLU A 177 -17.74 25.82 -26.96
N GLY A 178 -18.98 26.23 -26.75
CA GLY A 178 -19.54 27.44 -26.16
C GLY A 178 -21.01 27.21 -25.81
N GLU A 179 -21.49 28.00 -24.85
CA GLU A 179 -22.85 28.05 -24.35
C GLU A 179 -23.85 28.53 -25.42
N GLY A 180 -24.95 27.80 -25.58
CA GLY A 180 -26.14 28.21 -26.32
C GLY A 180 -27.39 28.10 -25.45
N ARG A 181 -27.63 29.13 -24.63
CA ARG A 181 -28.84 29.32 -23.82
C ARG A 181 -30.08 29.40 -24.71
N ALA A 182 -31.05 28.52 -24.51
CA ALA A 182 -32.45 28.78 -24.79
C ALA A 182 -33.27 28.34 -23.57
N ARG A 183 -33.82 29.30 -22.84
CA ARG A 183 -34.83 29.05 -21.79
C ARG A 183 -36.22 29.06 -22.43
N PRO A 184 -37.14 28.18 -21.98
CA PRO A 184 -38.55 28.21 -22.38
C PRO A 184 -39.31 29.38 -21.73
#